data_AF-A0A3M1AL49-F1
#
_entry.id   AF-A0A3M1AL49-F1
#
_cell.length_a   1.000
_cell.length_b   1.000
_cell.length_c   1.000
_cell.angle_alpha   90.00
_cell.angle_beta   90.00
_cell.angle_gamma   90.00
#
_symmetry.space_group_name_H-M   'P 1'
#
loop_
_entity.id
_entity.type
_entity.pdbx_description
1 polymer ?
#
loop_
_entity_poly.entity_id
_entity_poly.type
_entity_poly.pdbx_seq_one_letter_code
_entity_poly.pdbx_strand_id
1 'polypeptide(L)'
;MLKFYRTGMLEALLSCVAQQEVKPRVIIKELQSYFKTPATGFWQYHYDFRSRAAITPRHGYGDLVGEKRADDLVINVVLPILAAYCQETHNAGLQNRIMEIYSAYPGLQENVITRKMRQQLFPALSPREAKSGRQKGARFQQGLIHLARNYCRPLACQACLALTPPGAGSETES
;
A
#
# COMPACT_ATOMS: atom_id res chain seq x y z
N MET A 1 -11.82 7.80 21.35
CA MET A 1 -13.13 7.60 20.69
C MET A 1 -13.00 6.39 19.78
N LEU A 2 -13.69 5.28 20.07
CA LEU A 2 -13.59 4.03 19.31
C LEU A 2 -14.41 4.17 18.02
N LYS A 3 -13.76 4.56 16.91
CA LYS A 3 -14.40 4.86 15.61
C LYS A 3 -15.31 3.74 15.08
N PHE A 4 -15.11 2.50 15.52
CA PHE A 4 -15.82 1.32 15.05
C PHE A 4 -16.72 0.66 16.11
N TYR A 5 -16.98 1.31 17.24
CA TYR A 5 -17.66 0.67 18.37
C TYR A 5 -19.10 0.22 18.08
N ARG A 6 -19.82 0.92 17.19
CA ARG A 6 -21.25 0.64 16.93
C ARG A 6 -21.50 -0.36 15.81
N THR A 7 -20.76 -0.26 14.71
CA THR A 7 -20.92 -1.09 13.50
C THR A 7 -19.87 -2.18 13.39
N GLY A 8 -18.79 -2.13 14.18
CA GLY A 8 -17.64 -3.01 13.97
C GLY A 8 -16.78 -2.56 12.78
N MET A 9 -15.50 -2.95 12.81
CA MET A 9 -14.51 -2.46 11.84
C MET A 9 -14.77 -3.02 10.44
N LEU A 10 -15.06 -4.33 10.33
CA LEU A 10 -15.23 -4.99 9.05
C LEU A 10 -16.45 -4.45 8.30
N GLU A 11 -17.61 -4.34 8.96
CA GLU A 11 -18.84 -3.84 8.36
C GLU A 11 -18.70 -2.39 7.88
N ALA A 12 -18.04 -1.53 8.67
CA ALA A 12 -17.74 -0.16 8.26
C ALA A 12 -16.84 -0.11 7.02
N LEU A 13 -15.81 -0.94 6.96
CA LEU A 13 -14.91 -1.01 5.81
C LEU A 13 -15.61 -1.54 4.56
N LEU A 14 -16.40 -2.61 4.69
CA LEU A 14 -17.20 -3.18 3.60
C LEU A 14 -18.21 -2.15 3.06
N SER A 15 -18.91 -1.46 3.95
CA SER A 15 -19.88 -0.42 3.58
C SER A 15 -19.23 0.74 2.85
N CYS A 16 -18.02 1.13 3.25
CA CYS A 16 -17.24 2.16 2.56
C CYS A 16 -16.89 1.73 1.12
N VAL A 17 -16.33 0.52 0.93
CA VAL A 17 -15.91 0.06 -0.40
C VAL A 17 -17.06 -0.32 -1.33
N ALA A 18 -18.22 -0.72 -0.80
CA ALA A 18 -19.37 -1.16 -1.57
C ALA A 18 -20.10 -0.04 -2.34
N GLN A 19 -19.78 1.24 -2.08
CA GLN A 19 -20.40 2.39 -2.73
C GLN A 19 -19.99 2.47 -4.21
N GLN A 20 -20.82 1.94 -5.12
CA GLN A 20 -20.47 1.82 -6.55
C GLN A 20 -20.41 3.16 -7.30
N GLU A 21 -21.30 4.10 -6.98
CA GLU A 21 -21.40 5.40 -7.67
C GLU A 21 -20.28 6.38 -7.29
N VAL A 22 -19.60 6.13 -6.17
CA VAL A 22 -18.57 7.02 -5.65
C VAL A 22 -17.26 6.82 -6.41
N LYS A 23 -16.48 7.87 -6.66
CA LYS A 23 -15.19 7.71 -7.36
C LYS A 23 -14.18 7.01 -6.43
N PRO A 24 -13.34 6.08 -6.93
CA PRO A 24 -12.34 5.37 -6.12
C PRO A 24 -11.45 6.29 -5.27
N ARG A 25 -11.08 7.47 -5.78
CA ARG A 25 -10.26 8.45 -5.04
C ARG A 25 -10.93 8.98 -3.78
N VAL A 26 -12.26 9.09 -3.78
CA VAL A 26 -13.03 9.54 -2.61
C VAL A 26 -13.03 8.43 -1.55
N ILE A 27 -13.28 7.19 -1.96
CA ILE A 27 -13.21 6.01 -1.09
C ILE A 27 -11.82 5.86 -0.46
N ILE A 28 -10.76 6.09 -1.23
CA ILE A 28 -9.38 6.08 -0.70
C ILE A 28 -9.22 7.11 0.43
N LYS A 29 -9.70 8.34 0.24
CA LYS A 29 -9.64 9.37 1.28
C LYS A 29 -10.47 9.01 2.52
N GLU A 30 -11.62 8.40 2.31
CA GLU A 30 -12.46 7.92 3.41
C GLU A 30 -11.77 6.79 4.19
N LEU A 31 -11.24 5.77 3.52
CA LEU A 31 -10.46 4.69 4.14
C LEU A 31 -9.26 5.24 4.93
N GLN A 32 -8.50 6.18 4.35
CA GLN A 32 -7.41 6.84 5.06
C GLN A 32 -7.90 7.50 6.36
N SER A 33 -9.04 8.18 6.34
CA SER A 33 -9.59 8.91 7.48
C SER A 33 -9.91 8.00 8.67
N TYR A 34 -10.27 6.75 8.43
CA TYR A 34 -10.54 5.78 9.48
C TYR A 34 -9.29 5.47 10.29
N PHE A 35 -8.12 5.36 9.64
CA PHE A 35 -6.86 5.03 10.28
C PHE A 35 -6.04 6.24 10.74
N LYS A 36 -6.40 7.46 10.32
CA LYS A 36 -5.77 8.68 10.84
C LYS A 36 -6.08 8.85 12.33
N THR A 37 -5.03 9.00 13.14
CA THR A 37 -5.17 9.14 14.60
C THR A 37 -4.42 10.38 15.05
N PRO A 38 -5.10 11.42 15.58
CA PRO A 38 -4.42 12.59 16.12
C PRO A 38 -3.51 12.21 17.29
N ALA A 39 -2.36 12.86 17.42
CA ALA A 39 -1.58 12.76 18.64
C ALA A 39 -2.35 13.41 19.80
N THR A 40 -2.30 12.79 20.98
CA THR A 40 -2.95 13.27 22.21
C THR A 40 -2.04 13.04 23.43
N GLY A 41 -2.10 13.93 24.42
CA GLY A 41 -1.36 13.79 25.67
C GLY A 41 0.15 13.87 25.46
N PHE A 42 0.91 12.97 26.09
CA PHE A 42 2.37 12.89 26.00
C PHE A 42 2.90 13.03 24.57
N TRP A 43 2.27 12.35 23.61
CA TRP A 43 2.72 12.32 22.22
C TRP A 43 2.63 13.65 21.48
N GLN A 44 1.81 14.59 21.93
CA GLN A 44 1.78 15.94 21.38
C GLN A 44 3.00 16.77 21.79
N TYR A 45 3.60 16.46 22.95
CA TYR A 45 4.61 17.30 23.61
C TYR A 45 5.96 16.61 23.79
N HIS A 46 6.12 15.39 23.30
CA HIS A 46 7.34 14.62 23.48
C HIS A 46 8.52 15.18 22.66
N TYR A 47 9.71 15.06 23.24
CA TYR A 47 10.97 15.43 22.61
C TYR A 47 11.43 14.33 21.62
N ASP A 48 11.95 14.71 20.45
CA ASP A 48 12.62 13.77 19.54
C ASP A 48 14.13 14.07 19.45
N PHE A 49 14.95 13.03 19.28
CA PHE A 49 16.40 13.17 19.13
C PHE A 49 16.85 13.76 17.78
N ARG A 50 15.92 13.97 16.83
CA ARG A 50 16.21 14.50 15.49
C ARG A 50 16.06 16.02 15.44
N SER A 51 15.42 16.63 16.43
CA SER A 51 15.12 18.04 16.52
C SER A 51 16.28 18.76 17.21
N ARG A 52 17.34 19.02 16.44
CA ARG A 52 18.50 19.83 16.87
C ARG A 52 18.18 21.29 17.25
N ALA A 53 16.92 21.71 17.22
CA ALA A 53 16.51 23.06 17.59
C ALA A 53 15.04 23.05 18.01
N ALA A 54 14.79 23.01 19.32
CA ALA A 54 13.70 23.68 20.03
C ALA A 54 13.51 23.05 21.41
N ILE A 55 13.82 23.81 22.46
CA ILE A 55 13.36 23.59 23.85
C ILE A 55 11.88 24.04 23.99
N THR A 56 11.25 24.48 22.89
CA THR A 56 9.83 24.81 22.85
C THR A 56 9.01 23.59 22.43
N PRO A 57 7.90 23.28 23.14
CA PRO A 57 6.98 22.25 22.70
C PRO A 57 6.50 22.61 21.30
N ARG A 58 6.73 21.73 20.32
CA ARG A 58 6.14 21.89 19.00
C ARG A 58 4.63 21.74 19.17
N HIS A 59 3.92 22.85 19.23
CA HIS A 59 2.48 22.85 18.93
C HIS A 59 2.32 22.23 17.55
N GLY A 60 1.80 21.00 17.50
CA GLY A 60 1.50 20.31 16.24
C GLY A 60 2.44 19.17 15.86
N TYR A 61 2.73 18.24 16.77
CA TYR A 61 2.84 16.86 16.30
C TYR A 61 1.48 16.48 15.70
N GLY A 62 1.40 16.58 14.36
CA GLY A 62 0.30 16.05 13.57
C GLY A 62 0.15 14.55 13.83
N ASP A 63 -1.03 14.03 13.52
CA ASP A 63 -1.48 12.64 13.68
C ASP A 63 -0.38 11.58 13.99
N LEU A 64 -0.53 10.86 15.11
CA LEU A 64 0.22 9.62 15.45
C LEU A 64 0.27 8.66 14.26
N VAL A 65 -0.85 8.55 13.57
CA VAL A 65 -0.96 7.87 12.29
C VAL A 65 -1.35 8.90 11.25
N GLY A 66 -0.34 9.50 10.61
CA GLY A 66 -0.54 10.40 9.49
C GLY A 66 -0.94 9.69 8.20
N GLU A 67 -1.20 10.46 7.16
CA GLU A 67 -1.69 9.98 5.86
C GLU A 67 -0.86 8.83 5.27
N LYS A 68 0.47 8.95 5.29
CA LYS A 68 1.38 7.92 4.75
C LYS A 68 1.25 6.58 5.46
N ARG A 69 1.03 6.59 6.79
CA ARG A 69 0.85 5.36 7.57
C ARG A 69 -0.55 4.78 7.37
N ALA A 70 -1.55 5.63 7.22
CA ALA A 70 -2.88 5.19 6.82
C ALA A 70 -2.84 4.51 5.43
N ASP A 71 -2.08 5.06 4.48
CA ASP A 71 -1.87 4.43 3.16
C ASP A 71 -1.21 3.05 3.26
N ASP A 72 -0.17 2.92 4.08
CA ASP A 72 0.50 1.64 4.33
C ASP A 72 -0.49 0.60 4.88
N LEU A 73 -1.36 0.99 5.82
CA LEU A 73 -2.38 0.12 6.40
C LEU A 73 -3.43 -0.28 5.35
N VAL A 74 -3.91 0.67 4.56
CA VAL A 74 -4.95 0.38 3.57
C VAL A 74 -4.43 -0.62 2.52
N ILE A 75 -3.25 -0.38 1.96
CA ILE A 75 -2.69 -1.24 0.90
C ILE A 75 -2.24 -2.60 1.42
N ASN A 76 -1.57 -2.66 2.58
CA ASN A 76 -0.94 -3.90 3.02
C ASN A 76 -1.84 -4.74 3.94
N VAL A 77 -2.93 -4.18 4.48
CA VAL A 77 -3.80 -4.87 5.44
C VAL A 77 -5.26 -4.84 5.00
N VAL A 78 -5.83 -3.65 4.80
CA VAL A 78 -7.28 -3.49 4.58
C VAL A 78 -7.72 -4.13 3.27
N LEU A 79 -7.14 -3.71 2.13
CA LEU A 79 -7.56 -4.23 0.83
C LEU A 79 -7.33 -5.75 0.71
N PRO A 80 -6.20 -6.33 1.17
CA PRO A 80 -6.01 -7.78 1.19
C PRO A 80 -7.06 -8.53 2.01
N ILE A 81 -7.41 -8.04 3.21
CA ILE A 81 -8.43 -8.68 4.06
C ILE A 81 -9.81 -8.60 3.39
N LEU A 82 -10.17 -7.45 2.83
CA LEU A 82 -11.46 -7.30 2.13
C LEU A 82 -11.53 -8.18 0.87
N ALA A 83 -10.42 -8.31 0.13
CA ALA A 83 -10.36 -9.20 -1.02
C ALA A 83 -10.52 -10.68 -0.61
N ALA A 84 -9.87 -11.10 0.47
CA ALA A 84 -10.05 -12.45 1.02
C ALA A 84 -11.51 -12.68 1.43
N TYR A 85 -12.14 -11.72 2.11
CA TYR A 85 -13.57 -11.79 2.45
C TYR A 85 -14.46 -11.98 1.21
N CYS A 86 -14.19 -11.25 0.12
CA CYS A 86 -14.97 -11.39 -1.12
C CYS A 86 -14.76 -12.74 -1.81
N GLN A 87 -13.56 -13.34 -1.69
CA GLN A 87 -13.30 -14.68 -2.20
C GLN A 87 -14.11 -15.73 -1.43
N GLU A 88 -14.08 -15.68 -0.10
CA GLU A 88 -14.83 -16.60 0.77
C GLU A 88 -16.36 -16.46 0.61
N THR A 89 -16.84 -15.24 0.36
CA THR A 89 -18.29 -14.97 0.17
C THR A 89 -18.74 -15.02 -1.29
N HIS A 90 -17.82 -15.34 -2.22
CA HIS A 90 -18.07 -15.35 -3.67
C HIS A 90 -18.69 -14.06 -4.22
N ASN A 91 -18.42 -12.90 -3.60
CA ASN A 91 -18.96 -11.62 -4.02
C ASN A 91 -18.10 -10.97 -5.10
N ALA A 92 -18.32 -11.38 -6.36
CA ALA A 92 -17.55 -10.90 -7.51
C ALA A 92 -17.69 -9.38 -7.74
N GLY A 93 -18.86 -8.81 -7.46
CA GLY A 93 -19.11 -7.36 -7.60
C GLY A 93 -18.22 -6.55 -6.66
N LEU A 94 -18.17 -6.96 -5.39
CA LEU A 94 -17.33 -6.30 -4.38
C LEU A 94 -15.83 -6.54 -4.63
N GLN A 95 -15.46 -7.73 -5.09
CA GLN A 95 -14.09 -8.04 -5.51
C GLN A 95 -13.61 -7.11 -6.62
N ASN A 96 -14.41 -6.94 -7.68
CA ASN A 96 -14.10 -6.02 -8.78
C ASN A 96 -13.94 -4.59 -8.27
N ARG A 97 -14.82 -4.18 -7.36
CA ARG A 97 -14.78 -2.85 -6.77
C ARG A 97 -13.51 -2.61 -5.96
N ILE A 98 -13.08 -3.58 -5.15
CA ILE A 98 -11.81 -3.51 -4.43
C ILE A 98 -10.63 -3.39 -5.40
N MET A 99 -10.66 -4.13 -6.51
CA MET A 99 -9.61 -4.08 -7.54
C MET A 99 -9.56 -2.74 -8.28
N GLU A 100 -10.70 -2.10 -8.51
CA GLU A 100 -10.77 -0.72 -9.03
C GLU A 100 -10.13 0.27 -8.06
N ILE A 101 -10.47 0.18 -6.78
CA ILE A 101 -9.91 1.03 -5.72
C ILE A 101 -8.39 0.84 -5.64
N TYR A 102 -7.94 -0.41 -5.63
CA TYR A 102 -6.52 -0.74 -5.61
C TYR A 102 -5.77 -0.21 -6.83
N SER A 103 -6.37 -0.33 -8.02
CA SER A 103 -5.76 0.15 -9.28
C SER A 103 -5.70 1.68 -9.35
N ALA A 104 -6.63 2.38 -8.70
CA ALA A 104 -6.65 3.83 -8.61
C ALA A 104 -5.77 4.41 -7.48
N TYR A 105 -5.21 3.54 -6.61
CA TYR A 105 -4.49 3.96 -5.41
C TYR A 105 -3.15 4.62 -5.77
N PRO A 106 -2.86 5.85 -5.25
CA PRO A 106 -1.60 6.52 -5.51
C PRO A 106 -0.40 5.73 -4.97
N GLY A 107 0.80 6.05 -5.46
CA GLY A 107 2.02 5.45 -4.93
C GLY A 107 2.22 5.75 -3.45
N LEU A 108 2.62 4.72 -2.72
CA LEU A 108 3.12 4.83 -1.35
C LEU A 108 4.51 5.50 -1.34
N GLN A 109 5.02 5.75 -0.14
CA GLN A 109 6.41 6.18 -0.01
C GLN A 109 7.36 5.16 -0.63
N GLU A 110 8.32 5.65 -1.42
CA GLU A 110 9.28 4.76 -2.06
C GLU A 110 10.19 4.07 -1.05
N ASN A 111 10.39 2.78 -1.27
CA ASN A 111 11.38 1.97 -0.57
C ASN A 111 12.64 1.82 -1.44
N VAL A 112 13.79 1.54 -0.81
CA VAL A 112 15.03 1.13 -1.48
C VAL A 112 14.77 -0.01 -2.48
N ILE A 113 13.93 -0.98 -2.13
CA ILE A 113 13.58 -2.11 -3.01
C ILE A 113 12.90 -1.61 -4.29
N THR A 114 11.82 -0.81 -4.15
CA THR A 114 11.08 -0.28 -5.31
C THR A 114 11.96 0.60 -6.19
N ARG A 115 12.86 1.38 -5.59
CA ARG A 115 13.81 2.23 -6.33
C ARG A 115 14.81 1.40 -7.13
N LYS A 116 15.44 0.40 -6.51
CA LYS A 116 16.40 -0.49 -7.16
C LYS A 116 15.75 -1.27 -8.31
N MET A 117 14.60 -1.90 -8.05
CA MET A 117 13.89 -2.68 -9.06
C MET A 117 13.46 -1.84 -10.25
N ARG A 118 13.01 -0.60 -10.01
CA ARG A 118 12.65 0.32 -11.10
C ARG A 118 13.86 0.64 -11.98
N GLN A 119 15.01 0.95 -11.36
CA GLN A 119 16.24 1.23 -12.10
C GLN A 119 16.74 0.02 -12.90
N GLN A 120 16.61 -1.19 -12.35
CA GLN A 120 17.04 -2.43 -13.00
C GLN A 120 16.15 -2.82 -14.19
N LEU A 121 14.83 -2.75 -14.01
CA LEU A 121 13.87 -3.20 -15.03
C LEU A 121 13.60 -2.14 -16.10
N PHE A 122 13.81 -0.86 -15.76
CA PHE A 122 13.49 0.25 -16.64
C PHE A 122 14.62 1.29 -16.69
N PRO A 123 15.84 0.89 -17.11
CA PRO A 123 17.02 1.75 -17.08
C PRO A 123 16.94 2.95 -18.05
N ALA A 124 16.15 2.83 -19.12
CA ALA A 124 16.01 3.85 -20.15
C ALA A 124 14.94 4.91 -19.86
N LEU A 125 14.19 4.80 -18.75
CA LEU A 125 13.17 5.78 -18.44
C LEU A 125 13.80 7.09 -17.97
N SER A 126 13.42 8.18 -18.63
CA SER A 126 13.70 9.51 -18.12
C SER A 126 13.00 9.72 -16.77
N PRO A 127 13.50 10.64 -15.92
CA PRO A 127 12.83 11.03 -14.68
C PRO A 127 11.39 11.52 -14.88
N ARG A 128 11.02 11.97 -16.10
CA ARG A 128 9.64 12.35 -16.45
C ARG A 128 8.78 11.13 -16.74
N GLU A 129 9.28 10.15 -17.47
CA GLU A 129 8.55 8.92 -17.78
C GLU A 129 8.36 8.03 -16.56
N ALA A 130 9.37 7.97 -15.68
CA ALA A 130 9.26 7.32 -14.37
C ALA A 130 8.22 7.99 -13.45
N LYS A 131 7.87 9.26 -13.72
CA LYS A 131 6.80 10.00 -13.02
C LYS A 131 5.44 9.85 -13.70
N SER A 132 5.34 9.19 -14.86
CA SER A 132 4.07 8.94 -15.53
C SER A 132 3.17 8.04 -14.67
N GLY A 133 1.85 8.27 -14.72
CA GLY A 133 0.89 7.64 -13.81
C GLY A 133 0.89 6.11 -13.81
N ARG A 134 1.33 5.48 -14.91
CA ARG A 134 1.32 4.02 -15.08
C ARG A 134 2.37 3.29 -14.23
N GLN A 135 3.42 3.99 -13.78
CA GLN A 135 4.55 3.40 -13.02
C GLN A 135 4.70 3.98 -11.60
N LYS A 136 3.66 4.67 -11.12
CA LYS A 136 3.68 5.34 -9.82
C LYS A 136 2.67 4.79 -8.81
N GLY A 137 1.63 4.08 -9.24
CA GLY A 137 0.57 3.60 -8.34
C GLY A 137 1.04 2.54 -7.34
N ALA A 138 0.30 2.37 -6.24
CA ALA A 138 0.59 1.36 -5.23
C ALA A 138 0.66 -0.05 -5.83
N ARG A 139 -0.23 -0.37 -6.78
CA ARG A 139 -0.22 -1.64 -7.52
C ARG A 139 1.11 -1.91 -8.23
N PHE A 140 1.69 -0.91 -8.88
CA PHE A 140 2.98 -1.06 -9.56
C PHE A 140 4.11 -1.29 -8.55
N GLN A 141 4.14 -0.51 -7.47
CA GLN A 141 5.13 -0.68 -6.40
C GLN A 141 5.05 -2.07 -5.75
N GLN A 142 3.85 -2.57 -5.48
CA GLN A 142 3.65 -3.92 -4.94
C GLN A 142 4.11 -5.01 -5.93
N GLY A 143 3.89 -4.81 -7.23
CA GLY A 143 4.45 -5.67 -8.27
C GLY A 143 5.99 -5.71 -8.24
N LEU A 144 6.65 -4.56 -8.12
CA LEU A 144 8.12 -4.51 -7.98
C LEU A 144 8.61 -5.24 -6.72
N ILE A 145 7.92 -5.06 -5.59
CA ILE A 145 8.25 -5.76 -4.34
C ILE A 145 8.07 -7.26 -4.49
N HIS A 146 6.99 -7.70 -5.15
CA HIS A 146 6.71 -9.12 -5.39
C HIS A 146 7.78 -9.75 -6.28
N LEU A 147 8.17 -9.09 -7.37
CA LEU A 147 9.28 -9.53 -8.23
C LEU A 147 10.60 -9.63 -7.45
N ALA A 148 10.93 -8.60 -6.67
CA ALA A 148 12.16 -8.56 -5.89
C ALA A 148 12.25 -9.72 -4.89
N ARG A 149 11.13 -10.06 -4.23
CA ARG A 149 11.09 -11.06 -3.16
C ARG A 149 11.01 -12.49 -3.68
N ASN A 150 10.25 -12.71 -4.75
CA ASN A 150 9.89 -14.07 -5.19
C ASN A 150 10.66 -14.55 -6.42
N TYR A 151 11.23 -13.65 -7.23
CA TYR A 151 11.84 -14.02 -8.52
C TYR A 151 13.27 -13.49 -8.69
N CYS A 152 13.55 -12.26 -8.25
CA CYS A 152 14.83 -11.61 -8.50
C CYS A 152 15.96 -12.28 -7.72
N ARG A 153 16.84 -13.00 -8.44
CA ARG A 153 18.04 -13.66 -7.90
C ARG A 153 19.28 -13.25 -8.69
N PRO A 154 20.47 -13.21 -8.05
CA PRO A 154 21.72 -12.97 -8.75
C PRO A 154 21.89 -13.93 -9.92
N LEU A 155 22.27 -13.40 -11.09
CA LEU A 155 22.55 -14.15 -12.32
C LEU A 155 21.37 -14.95 -12.92
N ALA A 156 20.14 -14.79 -12.42
CA ALA A 156 18.96 -15.52 -12.90
C ALA A 156 17.90 -14.59 -13.56
N CYS A 157 18.34 -13.51 -14.20
CA CYS A 157 17.44 -12.51 -14.80
C CYS A 157 16.49 -13.11 -15.85
N GLN A 158 16.94 -14.10 -16.62
CA GLN A 158 16.10 -14.76 -17.63
C GLN A 158 14.91 -15.49 -16.98
N ALA A 159 15.14 -16.24 -15.90
CA ALA A 159 14.07 -16.89 -15.13
C ALA A 159 13.13 -15.86 -14.48
N CYS A 160 13.68 -14.76 -13.97
CA CYS A 160 12.88 -13.66 -13.42
C CYS A 160 11.97 -13.01 -14.49
N LEU A 161 12.46 -12.81 -15.71
CA LEU A 161 11.68 -12.25 -16.82
C LEU A 161 10.63 -13.23 -17.35
N ALA A 162 10.93 -14.53 -17.28
CA ALA A 162 9.99 -15.60 -17.60
C ALA A 162 8.96 -15.85 -16.49
N LEU A 163 9.02 -15.12 -15.37
CA LEU A 163 8.18 -15.34 -14.18
C LEU A 163 8.22 -16.79 -13.69
N THR A 164 9.38 -17.45 -13.81
CA THR A 164 9.59 -18.80 -13.32
C THR A 164 10.00 -18.74 -11.85
N PRO A 165 9.19 -19.27 -10.91
CA PRO A 165 9.55 -19.24 -9.51
C PRO A 165 10.77 -20.16 -9.27
N PRO A 166 11.63 -19.79 -8.32
CA PRO A 166 12.80 -20.59 -8.04
C PRO A 166 12.43 -21.96 -7.49
N GLY A 167 13.02 -23.02 -8.05
CA GLY A 167 12.74 -24.41 -7.67
C GLY A 167 11.77 -25.14 -8.60
N ALA A 168 11.14 -24.46 -9.56
CA ALA A 168 10.21 -25.08 -10.51
C ALA A 168 10.87 -25.95 -11.61
N GLY A 169 12.21 -26.07 -11.61
CA GLY A 169 12.98 -26.77 -12.65
C GLY A 169 13.65 -28.06 -12.22
N SER A 170 13.35 -28.61 -11.04
CA SER A 170 14.01 -29.83 -10.50
C SER A 170 13.13 -31.08 -10.42
N GLU A 171 11.98 -31.13 -11.12
CA GLU A 171 11.06 -32.28 -11.06
C GLU A 171 10.79 -33.00 -12.40
N THR A 172 11.62 -32.78 -13.42
CA THR A 172 11.49 -33.52 -14.68
C THR A 172 12.85 -34.05 -15.14
N GLU A 173 13.35 -35.07 -14.45
CA GLU A 173 14.33 -36.04 -14.96
C GLU A 173 14.26 -37.29 -14.08
N SER A 174 13.42 -38.25 -14.47
CA SER A 174 13.40 -39.64 -14.01
C SER A 174 12.89 -40.51 -15.15
#